data_AF-A0A2E0EEV3-F1
#
_entry.id   AF-A0A2E0EEV3-F1
#
_cell.length_a   1.000
_cell.length_b   1.000
_cell.length_c   1.000
_cell.angle_alpha   90.00
_cell.angle_beta   90.00
_cell.angle_gamma   90.00
#
_symmetry.space_group_name_H-M   'P 1'
#
loop_
_entity.id
_entity.type
_entity.pdbx_description
1 polymer ?
#
loop_
_entity_poly.entity_id
_entity_poly.type
_entity_poly.pdbx_seq_one_letter_code
_entity_poly.pdbx_strand_id
1 'polypeptide(L)'
;MNSIGLLAAGDAGGGASNPILPVWNEIIWGGMAFAILFIVMSKFAYPAIKKVMEARSEKIQGDLDAADTARSEAEGLRAEYDSKIAEAQAEASRILEAARAEAEQVRQDRIAAIEPEIDEKRAQADADIEAAKARAMADVRAQVTSLAVGAAEQVVRSSLDEASYSRLVDDYIESVGS
;
A
#
# COMPACT_ATOMS: atom_id res chain seq x y z
N MET A 1 16.34 121.90 -49.18
CA MET A 1 17.57 121.30 -49.76
C MET A 1 17.89 120.08 -48.89
N ASN A 2 17.45 118.87 -49.24
CA ASN A 2 18.12 117.91 -50.15
C ASN A 2 19.65 117.99 -49.99
N SER A 3 20.38 116.91 -49.70
CA SER A 3 20.32 115.56 -50.28
C SER A 3 21.39 114.68 -49.59
N ILE A 4 21.07 113.45 -49.18
CA ILE A 4 21.42 112.18 -49.84
C ILE A 4 22.89 111.74 -49.69
N GLY A 5 23.04 110.52 -49.15
CA GLY A 5 24.08 109.56 -49.53
C GLY A 5 25.33 109.62 -48.66
N LEU A 6 26.01 108.52 -48.35
CA LEU A 6 25.94 107.17 -48.87
C LEU A 6 26.92 106.33 -48.02
N LEU A 7 26.56 105.06 -47.79
CA LEU A 7 27.34 103.91 -47.36
C LEU A 7 28.87 104.07 -47.15
N ALA A 8 29.38 103.53 -46.03
CA ALA A 8 30.27 102.36 -46.05
C ALA A 8 30.67 101.92 -44.62
N ALA A 9 30.45 100.62 -44.36
CA ALA A 9 31.28 99.68 -43.62
C ALA A 9 32.14 100.12 -42.41
N GLY A 10 31.98 99.37 -41.32
CA GLY A 10 32.83 99.35 -40.13
C GLY A 10 32.02 98.75 -38.98
N ASP A 11 31.57 97.51 -39.09
CA ASP A 11 32.24 96.36 -38.47
C ASP A 11 33.01 96.68 -37.17
N ALA A 12 32.64 95.93 -36.14
CA ALA A 12 33.43 95.54 -34.98
C ALA A 12 34.27 96.60 -34.23
N GLY A 13 33.89 96.82 -32.97
CA GLY A 13 34.77 97.34 -31.92
C GLY A 13 34.13 97.06 -30.55
N GLY A 14 33.97 95.80 -30.12
CA GLY A 14 34.98 94.75 -30.24
C GLY A 14 36.04 94.91 -29.14
N GLY A 15 35.61 95.07 -27.87
CA GLY A 15 36.50 94.89 -26.74
C GLY A 15 37.06 93.46 -26.81
N ALA A 16 38.36 93.38 -27.13
CA ALA A 16 39.11 92.18 -27.48
C ALA A 16 38.61 90.91 -26.76
N SER A 17 37.68 90.20 -27.42
CA SER A 17 37.23 88.89 -26.99
C SER A 17 38.10 87.89 -27.73
N ASN A 18 39.08 87.39 -26.98
CA ASN A 18 40.02 86.38 -27.44
C ASN A 18 39.21 85.20 -28.00
N PRO A 19 39.34 84.82 -29.29
CA PRO A 19 38.53 83.77 -29.91
C PRO A 19 38.81 82.35 -29.36
N ILE A 20 39.72 82.26 -28.39
CA ILE A 20 40.16 81.02 -27.74
C ILE A 20 39.74 81.00 -26.26
N LEU A 21 39.43 82.16 -25.64
CA LEU A 21 39.07 82.24 -24.23
C LEU A 21 37.71 82.93 -24.04
N PRO A 22 36.72 82.24 -23.45
CA PRO A 22 35.40 82.82 -23.23
C PRO A 22 35.49 84.03 -22.29
N VAL A 23 34.60 85.00 -22.50
CA VAL A 23 34.52 86.19 -21.63
C VAL A 23 34.22 85.77 -20.19
N TRP A 24 34.83 86.44 -19.22
CA TRP A 24 34.69 86.12 -17.78
C TRP A 24 33.23 86.02 -17.31
N ASN A 25 32.32 86.79 -17.93
CA ASN A 25 30.89 86.75 -17.65
C ASN A 25 30.23 85.40 -18.02
N GLU A 26 30.63 84.78 -19.13
CA GLU A 26 30.11 83.48 -19.57
C GLU A 26 30.57 82.34 -18.66
N ILE A 27 31.80 82.42 -18.15
CA ILE A 27 32.32 81.44 -17.18
C ILE A 27 31.52 81.52 -15.86
N ILE A 28 31.21 82.73 -15.38
CA ILE A 28 30.46 82.91 -14.12
C ILE A 28 29.00 82.45 -14.28
N TRP A 29 28.28 82.91 -15.30
CA TRP A 29 26.87 82.53 -15.51
C TRP A 29 26.71 81.08 -15.98
N GLY A 30 27.59 80.61 -16.87
CA GLY A 30 27.62 79.22 -17.31
C GLY A 30 28.01 78.27 -16.18
N GLY A 31 28.99 78.64 -15.37
CA GLY A 31 29.37 77.91 -14.16
C GLY A 31 28.24 77.87 -13.13
N MET A 32 27.51 78.97 -12.92
CA MET A 32 26.36 79.02 -12.04
C MET A 32 25.20 78.14 -12.55
N ALA A 33 24.88 78.19 -13.84
CA ALA A 33 23.89 77.32 -14.46
C ALA A 33 24.30 75.83 -14.38
N PHE A 34 25.58 75.52 -14.62
CA PHE A 34 26.13 74.18 -14.46
C PHE A 34 26.06 73.71 -13.00
N ALA A 35 26.41 74.56 -12.03
CA ALA A 35 26.34 74.24 -10.61
C ALA A 35 24.90 73.96 -10.16
N ILE A 36 23.93 74.78 -10.59
CA ILE A 36 22.51 74.56 -10.31
C ILE A 36 22.05 73.22 -10.92
N LEU A 37 22.36 72.97 -12.20
CA LEU A 37 22.03 71.70 -12.86
C LEU A 37 22.69 70.51 -12.16
N PHE A 38 23.96 70.63 -11.77
CA PHE A 38 24.72 69.60 -11.07
C PHE A 38 24.12 69.30 -9.71
N ILE A 39 23.73 70.32 -8.94
CA ILE A 39 23.08 70.14 -7.64
C ILE A 39 21.72 69.44 -7.81
N VAL A 40 20.92 69.84 -8.79
CA VAL A 40 19.64 69.19 -9.08
C VAL A 40 19.86 67.74 -9.52
N MET A 41 20.76 67.49 -10.48
CA MET A 41 21.05 66.15 -10.97
C MET A 41 21.62 65.26 -9.87
N SER A 42 22.56 65.75 -9.06
CA SER A 42 23.13 65.00 -7.94
C SER A 42 22.06 64.68 -6.88
N LYS A 43 21.19 65.65 -6.56
CA LYS A 43 20.10 65.47 -5.59
C LYS A 43 19.04 64.48 -6.05
N PHE A 44 18.78 64.35 -7.36
CA PHE A 44 17.73 63.47 -7.89
C PHE A 44 18.26 62.14 -8.48
N ALA A 45 19.36 62.16 -9.24
CA ALA A 45 19.90 60.96 -9.90
C ALA A 45 20.60 60.02 -8.91
N TYR A 46 21.35 60.55 -7.94
CA TYR A 46 22.04 59.73 -6.94
C TYR A 46 21.08 58.87 -6.10
N PRO A 47 20.01 59.42 -5.48
CA PRO A 47 19.07 58.58 -4.74
C PRO A 47 18.30 57.61 -5.63
N ALA A 48 18.00 57.97 -6.89
CA ALA A 48 17.31 57.06 -7.82
C ALA A 48 18.17 55.82 -8.13
N ILE A 49 19.46 56.00 -8.41
CA ILE A 49 20.41 54.90 -8.67
C ILE A 49 20.57 54.03 -7.43
N LYS A 50 20.76 54.66 -6.25
CA LYS A 50 20.89 53.95 -4.98
C LYS A 50 19.66 53.09 -4.68
N LYS A 51 18.46 53.64 -4.87
CA LYS A 51 17.19 52.92 -4.67
C LYS A 51 17.08 51.68 -5.57
N VAL A 52 17.50 51.77 -6.84
CA VAL A 52 17.46 50.62 -7.76
C VAL A 52 18.47 49.56 -7.36
N MET A 53 19.67 49.96 -6.91
CA MET A 53 20.68 49.01 -6.42
C MET A 53 20.23 48.31 -5.14
N GLU A 54 19.67 49.06 -4.19
CA GLU A 54 19.11 48.51 -2.95
C GLU A 54 17.95 47.55 -3.24
N ALA A 55 17.00 47.95 -4.09
CA ALA A 55 15.88 47.07 -4.47
C ALA A 55 16.35 45.79 -5.18
N ARG A 56 17.40 45.86 -6.00
CA ARG A 56 18.01 44.67 -6.61
C ARG A 56 18.67 43.78 -5.55
N SER A 57 19.42 44.37 -4.63
CA SER A 57 20.10 43.63 -3.57
C SER A 57 19.10 42.95 -2.63
N GLU A 58 18.05 43.67 -2.22
CA GLU A 58 16.97 43.16 -1.39
C GLU A 58 16.21 42.02 -2.09
N LYS A 59 15.92 42.18 -3.38
CA LYS A 59 15.29 41.11 -4.16
C LYS A 59 16.17 39.87 -4.24
N ILE A 60 17.47 40.01 -4.55
CA ILE A 60 18.39 38.87 -4.62
C ILE A 60 18.51 38.18 -3.27
N GLN A 61 18.63 38.96 -2.19
CA GLN A 61 18.69 38.39 -0.85
C GLN A 61 17.40 37.63 -0.51
N GLY A 62 16.23 38.22 -0.79
CA GLY A 62 14.95 37.56 -0.59
C GLY A 62 14.78 36.29 -1.43
N ASP A 63 15.21 36.30 -2.69
CA ASP A 63 15.18 35.13 -3.57
C ASP A 63 16.11 34.01 -3.05
N LEU A 64 17.29 34.36 -2.51
CA LEU A 64 18.22 33.41 -1.90
C LEU A 64 17.67 32.83 -0.58
N ASP A 65 17.15 33.68 0.30
CA ASP A 65 16.57 33.25 1.58
C ASP A 65 15.35 32.33 1.35
N ALA A 66 14.53 32.64 0.35
CA ALA A 66 13.41 31.80 -0.06
C ALA A 66 13.87 30.46 -0.64
N ALA A 67 14.94 30.46 -1.45
CA ALA A 67 15.51 29.23 -2.00
C ALA A 67 16.11 28.33 -0.91
N ASP A 68 16.83 28.91 0.05
CA ASP A 68 17.40 28.19 1.19
C ASP A 68 16.31 27.62 2.09
N THR A 69 15.25 28.39 2.35
CA THR A 69 14.08 27.91 3.12
C THR A 69 13.39 26.76 2.40
N ALA A 70 13.08 26.91 1.11
CA ALA A 70 12.45 25.86 0.31
C ALA A 70 13.32 24.60 0.23
N ARG A 71 14.64 24.75 0.17
CA ARG A 71 15.58 23.62 0.21
C ARG A 71 15.55 22.92 1.56
N SER A 72 15.60 23.67 2.67
CA SER A 72 15.54 23.10 4.02
C SER A 72 14.22 22.37 4.27
N GLU A 73 13.10 22.94 3.83
CA GLU A 73 11.78 22.30 3.89
C GLU A 73 11.74 21.02 3.06
N ALA A 74 12.28 21.03 1.83
CA ALA A 74 12.34 19.85 0.98
C ALA A 74 13.23 18.73 1.58
N GLU A 75 14.37 19.09 2.16
CA GLU A 75 15.26 18.14 2.86
C GLU A 75 14.57 17.57 4.11
N GLY A 76 13.86 18.40 4.89
CA GLY A 76 13.08 17.96 6.05
C GLY A 76 11.93 17.04 5.67
N LEU A 77 11.17 17.39 4.63
CA LEU A 77 10.08 16.57 4.12
C LEU A 77 10.59 15.23 3.59
N ARG A 78 11.73 15.23 2.89
CA ARG A 78 12.37 13.99 2.43
C ARG A 78 12.75 13.10 3.60
N ALA A 79 13.36 13.64 4.66
CA ALA A 79 13.70 12.89 5.85
C ALA A 79 12.45 12.29 6.54
N GLU A 80 11.35 13.04 6.59
CA GLU A 80 10.07 12.55 7.12
C GLU A 80 9.51 11.40 6.25
N TYR A 81 9.55 11.53 4.93
CA TYR A 81 9.13 10.46 4.02
C TYR A 81 9.99 9.20 4.18
N ASP A 82 11.31 9.36 4.26
CA ASP A 82 12.23 8.23 4.44
C ASP A 82 11.95 7.52 5.79
N SER A 83 11.68 8.28 6.87
CA SER A 83 11.25 7.72 8.16
C SER A 83 9.93 6.95 8.04
N LYS A 84 8.92 7.54 7.40
CA LYS A 84 7.61 6.90 7.19
C LYS A 84 7.72 5.62 6.38
N ILE A 85 8.59 5.57 5.37
CA ILE A 85 8.84 4.36 4.59
C ILE A 85 9.49 3.28 5.46
N ALA A 86 10.50 3.65 6.27
CA ALA A 86 11.15 2.71 7.18
C ALA A 86 10.18 2.16 8.23
N GLU A 87 9.35 3.01 8.83
CA GLU A 87 8.29 2.62 9.77
C GLU A 87 7.27 1.69 9.11
N ALA A 88 6.81 2.02 7.90
CA ALA A 88 5.87 1.19 7.16
C ALA A 88 6.45 -0.20 6.82
N GLN A 89 7.73 -0.28 6.46
CA GLN A 89 8.42 -1.56 6.21
C GLN A 89 8.58 -2.39 7.49
N ALA A 90 8.89 -1.74 8.62
CA ALA A 90 8.99 -2.39 9.92
C ALA A 90 7.62 -2.90 10.40
N GLU A 91 6.56 -2.13 10.20
CA GLU A 91 5.19 -2.55 10.50
C GLU A 91 4.74 -3.71 9.60
N ALA A 92 5.00 -3.63 8.29
CA ALA A 92 4.69 -4.70 7.36
C ALA A 92 5.39 -6.02 7.73
N SER A 93 6.67 -5.95 8.12
CA SER A 93 7.43 -7.11 8.61
C SER A 93 6.80 -7.69 9.87
N ARG A 94 6.42 -6.85 10.84
CA ARG A 94 5.73 -7.26 12.07
C ARG A 94 4.38 -7.94 11.79
N ILE A 95 3.59 -7.38 10.88
CA ILE A 95 2.30 -7.96 10.45
C ILE A 95 2.53 -9.34 9.82
N LEU A 96 3.53 -9.49 8.94
CA LEU A 96 3.85 -10.77 8.32
C LEU A 96 4.28 -11.82 9.34
N GLU A 97 5.12 -11.44 10.31
CA GLU A 97 5.56 -12.33 11.37
C GLU A 97 4.39 -12.77 12.27
N ALA A 98 3.54 -11.82 12.68
CA ALA A 98 2.33 -12.11 13.45
C ALA A 98 1.38 -13.05 12.69
N ALA A 99 1.12 -12.78 11.41
CA ALA A 99 0.27 -13.62 10.57
C ALA A 99 0.83 -15.03 10.39
N ARG A 100 2.16 -15.18 10.27
CA ARG A 100 2.82 -16.50 10.22
C ARG A 100 2.68 -17.25 11.54
N ALA A 101 2.89 -16.57 12.67
CA ALA A 101 2.74 -17.18 13.98
C ALA A 101 1.28 -17.61 14.24
N GLU A 102 0.31 -16.78 13.87
CA GLU A 102 -1.12 -17.09 13.98
C GLU A 102 -1.49 -18.27 13.05
N ALA A 103 -1.02 -18.27 11.80
CA ALA A 103 -1.28 -19.38 10.88
C ALA A 103 -0.68 -20.71 11.38
N GLU A 104 0.50 -20.67 12.00
CA GLU A 104 1.12 -21.83 12.65
C GLU A 104 0.26 -22.33 13.81
N GLN A 105 -0.19 -21.43 14.70
CA GLN A 105 -1.06 -21.78 15.82
C GLN A 105 -2.39 -22.38 15.33
N VAL A 106 -3.06 -21.74 14.39
CA VAL A 106 -4.31 -22.25 13.80
C VAL A 106 -4.09 -23.63 13.18
N ARG A 107 -2.95 -23.86 12.50
CA ARG A 107 -2.65 -25.19 11.96
C ARG A 107 -2.50 -26.22 13.07
N GLN A 108 -1.75 -25.91 14.12
CA GLN A 108 -1.55 -26.81 15.27
C GLN A 108 -2.88 -27.12 15.96
N ASP A 109 -3.70 -26.11 16.23
CA ASP A 109 -5.01 -26.25 16.86
C ASP A 109 -5.94 -27.13 16.01
N ARG A 110 -5.92 -26.95 14.69
CA ARG A 110 -6.72 -27.76 13.76
C ARG A 110 -6.27 -29.20 13.72
N ILE A 111 -4.97 -29.46 13.75
CA ILE A 111 -4.43 -30.83 13.81
C ILE A 111 -4.85 -31.47 15.14
N ALA A 112 -4.64 -30.77 16.26
CA ALA A 112 -4.99 -31.26 17.59
C ALA A 112 -6.50 -31.51 17.76
N ALA A 113 -7.36 -30.73 17.09
CA ALA A 113 -8.81 -30.94 17.09
C ALA A 113 -9.24 -32.14 16.23
N ILE A 114 -8.53 -32.43 15.13
CA ILE A 114 -8.88 -33.51 14.20
C ILE A 114 -8.42 -34.88 14.71
N GLU A 115 -7.30 -34.98 15.42
CA GLU A 115 -6.82 -36.24 15.99
C GLU A 115 -7.88 -37.02 16.78
N PRO A 116 -8.59 -36.42 17.77
CA PRO A 116 -9.63 -37.14 18.50
C PRO A 116 -10.83 -37.50 17.62
N GLU A 117 -11.21 -36.68 16.64
CA GLU A 117 -12.29 -37.00 15.70
C GLU A 117 -11.93 -38.22 14.82
N ILE A 118 -10.67 -38.32 14.39
CA ILE A 118 -10.18 -39.47 13.62
C ILE A 118 -10.23 -40.73 14.49
N ASP A 119 -9.77 -40.65 15.73
CA ASP A 119 -9.74 -41.80 16.63
C ASP A 119 -11.16 -42.26 17.02
N GLU A 120 -12.09 -41.32 17.25
CA GLU A 120 -13.50 -41.64 17.44
C GLU A 120 -14.09 -42.35 16.21
N LYS A 121 -13.85 -41.84 15.01
CA LYS A 121 -14.32 -42.47 13.77
C LYS A 121 -13.72 -43.85 13.54
N ARG A 122 -12.45 -44.06 13.90
CA ARG A 122 -11.80 -45.38 13.85
C ARG A 122 -12.45 -46.35 14.82
N ALA A 123 -12.66 -45.94 16.07
CA ALA A 123 -13.32 -46.76 17.08
C ALA A 123 -14.75 -47.14 16.65
N GLN A 124 -15.49 -46.20 16.05
CA GLN A 124 -16.82 -46.47 15.51
C GLN A 124 -16.77 -47.45 14.33
N ALA A 125 -15.84 -47.28 13.40
CA ALA A 125 -15.67 -48.20 12.27
C ALA A 125 -15.30 -49.62 12.72
N ASP A 126 -14.42 -49.76 13.72
CA ASP A 126 -14.06 -51.05 14.30
C ASP A 126 -15.26 -51.72 14.97
N ALA A 127 -16.07 -50.96 15.72
CA ALA A 127 -17.30 -51.45 16.32
C ALA A 127 -18.33 -51.92 15.27
N ASP A 128 -18.49 -51.16 14.19
CA ASP A 128 -19.37 -51.52 13.07
C ASP A 128 -18.90 -52.78 12.35
N ILE A 129 -17.58 -52.95 12.17
CA ILE A 129 -16.97 -54.16 11.60
C ILE A 129 -17.26 -55.37 12.47
N GLU A 130 -17.07 -55.26 13.79
CA GLU A 130 -17.35 -56.38 14.71
C GLU A 130 -18.84 -56.73 14.74
N ALA A 131 -19.73 -55.73 14.74
CA ALA A 131 -21.17 -55.95 14.63
C ALA A 131 -21.55 -56.62 13.30
N ALA A 132 -20.95 -56.21 12.19
CA ALA A 132 -21.18 -56.83 10.88
C ALA A 132 -20.69 -58.27 10.82
N LYS A 133 -19.51 -58.58 11.39
CA LYS A 133 -19.00 -59.96 11.52
C LYS A 133 -19.95 -60.83 12.34
N ALA A 134 -20.44 -60.32 13.47
CA ALA A 134 -21.37 -61.05 14.32
C ALA A 134 -22.69 -61.37 13.59
N ARG A 135 -23.24 -60.40 12.84
CA ARG A 135 -24.43 -60.61 11.98
C ARG A 135 -24.17 -61.65 10.89
N ALA A 136 -23.07 -61.52 10.16
CA ALA A 136 -22.70 -62.48 9.11
C ALA A 136 -22.54 -63.91 9.66
N MET A 137 -21.93 -64.07 10.83
CA MET A 137 -21.82 -65.38 11.49
C MET A 137 -23.18 -65.95 11.93
N ALA A 138 -24.08 -65.09 12.42
CA ALA A 138 -25.45 -65.49 12.77
C ALA A 138 -26.24 -65.92 11.53
N ASP A 139 -26.12 -65.19 10.42
CA ASP A 139 -26.78 -65.50 9.15
C ASP A 139 -26.28 -66.84 8.58
N VAL A 140 -24.95 -67.08 8.63
CA VAL A 140 -24.37 -68.37 8.20
C VAL A 140 -24.90 -69.51 9.07
N ARG A 141 -24.96 -69.34 10.39
CA ARG A 141 -25.51 -70.36 11.30
C ARG A 141 -26.98 -70.66 10.98
N ALA A 142 -27.80 -69.62 10.77
CA ALA A 142 -29.20 -69.78 10.41
C ALA A 142 -29.38 -70.55 9.09
N GLN A 143 -28.58 -70.23 8.07
CA GLN A 143 -28.59 -70.95 6.79
C GLN A 143 -28.19 -72.42 6.95
N VAL A 144 -27.15 -72.71 7.72
CA VAL A 144 -26.70 -74.08 8.00
C VAL A 144 -27.78 -74.86 8.76
N THR A 145 -28.42 -74.27 9.78
CA THR A 145 -29.52 -74.91 10.51
C THR A 145 -30.70 -75.21 9.58
N SER A 146 -31.09 -74.26 8.73
CA SER A 146 -32.16 -74.47 7.75
C SER A 146 -31.84 -75.61 6.78
N LEU A 147 -30.59 -75.68 6.30
CA LEU A 147 -30.15 -76.75 5.39
C LEU A 147 -30.11 -78.11 6.10
N ALA A 148 -29.65 -78.15 7.35
CA ALA A 148 -29.61 -79.37 8.16
C ALA A 148 -31.02 -79.90 8.47
N VAL A 149 -31.97 -79.03 8.80
CA VAL A 149 -33.38 -79.41 8.99
C VAL A 149 -33.98 -79.93 7.68
N GLY A 150 -33.76 -79.25 6.56
CA GLY A 150 -34.24 -79.72 5.25
C GLY A 150 -33.64 -81.08 4.85
N ALA A 151 -32.35 -81.31 5.14
CA ALA A 151 -31.71 -82.61 4.92
C ALA A 151 -32.28 -83.70 5.84
N ALA A 152 -32.51 -83.41 7.12
CA ALA A 152 -33.13 -84.33 8.06
C ALA A 152 -34.57 -84.69 7.64
N GLU A 153 -35.37 -83.72 7.21
CA GLU A 153 -36.72 -83.96 6.66
C GLU A 153 -36.69 -84.90 5.45
N GLN A 154 -35.70 -84.72 4.54
CA GLN A 154 -35.54 -85.58 3.38
C GLN A 154 -35.16 -87.02 3.75
N VAL A 155 -34.26 -87.19 4.73
CA VAL A 155 -33.88 -88.51 5.24
C VAL A 155 -35.07 -89.21 5.89
N VAL A 156 -35.79 -88.51 6.78
CA VAL A 156 -37.00 -89.06 7.44
C VAL A 156 -38.02 -89.49 6.38
N ARG A 157 -38.31 -88.63 5.39
CA ARG A 157 -39.22 -88.94 4.28
C ARG A 157 -38.77 -90.17 3.47
N SER A 158 -37.46 -90.36 3.27
CA SER A 158 -36.93 -91.53 2.56
C SER A 158 -36.91 -92.82 3.40
N SER A 159 -36.88 -92.71 4.73
CA SER A 159 -36.88 -93.85 5.67
C SER A 159 -38.29 -94.32 6.08
N LEU A 160 -39.31 -93.52 5.80
CA LEU A 160 -40.72 -93.85 5.96
C LEU A 160 -41.19 -94.71 4.78
N ASP A 161 -40.82 -95.99 4.80
CA ASP A 161 -41.48 -97.06 4.05
C ASP A 161 -42.70 -97.58 4.83
N GLU A 162 -43.64 -98.26 4.16
CA GLU A 162 -44.87 -98.82 4.73
C GLU A 162 -44.60 -99.65 6.01
N ALA A 163 -43.43 -100.33 6.06
CA ALA A 163 -42.98 -101.12 7.20
C ALA A 163 -42.53 -100.29 8.44
N SER A 164 -42.12 -99.04 8.28
CA SER A 164 -41.72 -98.14 9.37
C SER A 164 -42.93 -97.46 10.04
N TYR A 165 -44.02 -97.26 9.28
CA TYR A 165 -45.25 -96.64 9.77
C TYR A 165 -45.97 -97.51 10.82
N SER A 166 -45.98 -98.83 10.64
CA SER A 166 -46.54 -99.77 11.62
C SER A 166 -45.79 -99.74 12.94
N ARG A 167 -44.44 -99.69 12.94
CA ARG A 167 -43.64 -99.66 14.17
C ARG A 167 -43.81 -98.35 14.96
N LEU A 168 -43.96 -97.21 14.29
CA LEU A 168 -44.19 -95.93 14.97
C LEU A 168 -45.55 -95.89 15.67
N VAL A 169 -46.57 -96.54 15.10
CA VAL A 169 -47.91 -96.64 15.72
C VAL A 169 -47.86 -97.53 16.96
N ASP A 170 -47.15 -98.66 16.89
CA ASP A 170 -47.00 -99.58 18.02
C ASP A 170 -46.22 -98.91 19.18
N ASP A 171 -45.09 -98.24 18.91
CA ASP A 171 -44.30 -97.51 19.92
C ASP A 171 -45.08 -96.34 20.55
N TYR A 172 -45.91 -95.62 19.78
CA TYR A 172 -46.74 -94.54 20.33
C TYR A 172 -47.79 -95.09 21.29
N ILE A 173 -48.48 -96.17 20.91
CA ILE A 173 -49.48 -96.85 21.76
C ILE A 173 -48.84 -97.34 23.07
N GLU A 174 -47.60 -97.79 23.05
CA GLU A 174 -46.86 -98.21 24.24
C GLU A 174 -46.45 -97.03 25.13
N SER A 175 -46.03 -95.89 24.56
CA SER A 175 -45.59 -94.71 25.33
C SER A 175 -46.71 -93.87 25.95
N VAL A 176 -47.92 -93.88 25.37
CA VAL A 176 -49.12 -93.22 25.94
C VAL A 176 -49.99 -94.17 26.77
N GLY A 177 -49.67 -95.47 26.75
CA GLY A 177 -50.29 -96.50 27.59
C GLY A 177 -49.66 -96.67 28.98
N SER A 178 -48.60 -95.93 29.28
CA SER A 178 -47.96 -95.77 30.61
C SER A 178 -48.12 -94.36 31.14
#